data_AF-A0A932ZN53-F1
#
_entry.id   AF-A0A932ZN53-F1
#
_cell.length_a   1.000
_cell.length_b   1.000
_cell.length_c   1.000
_cell.angle_alpha   90.00
_cell.angle_beta   90.00
_cell.angle_gamma   90.00
#
_symmetry.space_group_name_H-M   'P 1'
#
loop_
_entity.id
_entity.type
_entity.pdbx_description
1 polymer ?
#
loop_
_entity_poly.entity_id
_entity_poly.type
_entity_poly.pdbx_seq_one_letter_code
_entity_poly.pdbx_strand_id
1 'polypeptide(L)' 'MPRTLAHVITRWIVGGAQENTLLSSEGAGRTGRWNVTILSGRPHGKEGELRPPAADARTRLEYIPFLSREVSPWRDALAF' A
#
# COMPACT_ATOMS: atom_id res chain seq x y z
N MET A 1 7.17 3.39 24.33
CA MET A 1 6.36 4.11 23.34
C MET A 1 6.43 3.36 22.02
N PRO A 2 5.31 3.16 21.29
CA PRO A 2 5.34 2.54 19.97
C PRO A 2 6.15 3.38 18.97
N ARG A 3 6.91 2.72 18.10
CA ARG A 3 7.72 3.36 17.05
C ARG A 3 6.93 3.51 15.76
N THR A 4 7.22 4.54 14.98
CA THR A 4 6.59 4.74 13.68
C THR A 4 7.27 3.90 12.61
N LEU A 5 6.48 3.26 11.73
CA LEU A 5 6.96 2.51 10.57
C LEU A 5 6.16 2.95 9.33
N ALA A 6 6.87 3.32 8.27
CA ALA A 6 6.27 3.61 6.97
C ALA A 6 6.55 2.43 6.03
N HIS A 7 5.50 1.85 5.47
CA HIS A 7 5.61 0.85 4.41
C HIS A 7 5.19 1.51 3.10
N VAL A 8 6.09 1.56 2.11
CA VAL A 8 5.80 2.19 0.82
C VAL A 8 5.54 1.11 -0.23
N ILE A 9 4.40 1.21 -0.91
CA ILE A 9 4.04 0.39 -2.06
C ILE A 9 3.48 1.30 -3.16
N THR A 10 3.58 0.91 -4.43
CA THR A 10 3.27 1.84 -5.53
C THR A 10 1.79 1.83 -5.95
N ARG A 11 1.02 0.78 -5.63
CA ARG A 11 -0.40 0.66 -6.01
C ARG A 11 -1.19 -0.15 -4.99
N TRP A 12 -2.41 0.29 -4.68
CA TRP A 12 -3.31 -0.39 -3.72
C TRP A 12 -4.39 -1.22 -4.42
N ILE A 13 -3.97 -2.25 -5.14
CA ILE A 13 -4.88 -3.14 -5.88
C ILE A 13 -4.88 -4.56 -5.32
N VAL A 14 -5.86 -5.38 -5.67
CA VAL A 14 -5.85 -6.81 -5.33
C VAL A 14 -4.64 -7.48 -6.00
N GLY A 15 -3.81 -8.14 -5.19
CA GLY A 15 -2.60 -8.80 -5.64
C GLY A 15 -1.70 -9.22 -4.49
N GLY A 16 -0.85 -10.22 -4.73
CA GLY A 16 -0.06 -10.86 -3.66
C GLY A 16 0.89 -9.91 -2.93
N ALA A 17 1.48 -8.93 -3.62
CA ALA A 17 2.38 -7.97 -2.99
C ALA A 17 1.62 -7.04 -2.01
N GLN A 18 0.42 -6.62 -2.39
CA GLN A 18 -0.45 -5.74 -1.60
C GLN A 18 -1.06 -6.50 -0.43
N GLU A 19 -1.51 -7.73 -0.63
CA GLU A 19 -2.01 -8.60 0.44
C GLU A 19 -0.92 -8.88 1.48
N ASN A 20 0.29 -9.22 1.04
CA ASN A 20 1.43 -9.41 1.94
C ASN A 20 1.76 -8.12 2.71
N THR A 21 1.74 -6.97 2.03
CA THR A 21 1.97 -5.66 2.65
C THR A 21 0.94 -5.37 3.74
N LEU A 22 -0.34 -5.61 3.45
CA LEU A 22 -1.44 -5.43 4.38
C LEU A 22 -1.31 -6.35 5.61
N LEU A 23 -1.12 -7.65 5.39
CA LEU A 23 -1.02 -8.64 6.46
C LEU A 23 0.21 -8.41 7.35
N SER A 24 1.36 -8.11 6.74
CA SER A 24 2.60 -7.80 7.48
C SER A 24 2.46 -6.53 8.30
N SER A 25 1.84 -5.48 7.74
CA SER A 25 1.62 -4.20 8.41
C SER A 25 0.61 -4.31 9.55
N GLU A 26 -0.49 -5.04 9.37
CA GLU A 26 -1.44 -5.34 10.45
C GLU A 26 -0.78 -6.19 11.54
N GLY A 27 0.01 -7.21 11.17
CA GLY A 27 0.77 -8.02 12.11
C GLY A 27 1.71 -7.17 12.97
N ALA A 28 2.47 -6.26 12.34
CA ALA A 28 3.33 -5.31 13.04
C ALA A 28 2.54 -4.39 13.98
N GLY A 29 1.39 -3.86 13.53
CA GLY A 29 0.51 -3.04 14.35
C GLY A 29 -0.07 -3.78 15.57
N ARG A 30 -0.46 -5.05 15.39
CA ARG A 30 -1.01 -5.92 16.45
C ARG A 30 0.00 -6.21 17.56
N THR A 31 1.31 -6.15 17.28
CA THR A 31 2.33 -6.29 18.34
C THR A 31 2.29 -5.16 19.37
N GLY A 32 1.62 -4.04 19.07
CA GLY A 32 1.62 -2.84 19.91
C GLY A 32 2.94 -2.08 19.93
N ARG A 33 3.99 -2.58 19.26
CA ARG A 33 5.31 -1.96 19.18
C ARG A 33 5.40 -0.91 18.08
N TRP A 34 4.51 -0.98 17.09
CA TRP A 34 4.57 -0.16 15.88
C TRP A 34 3.25 0.57 15.64
N ASN A 35 3.36 1.82 15.18
CA ASN A 35 2.30 2.54 14.48
C ASN A 35 2.68 2.55 12.99
N VAL A 36 1.96 1.78 12.19
CA VAL A 36 2.28 1.54 10.78
C VAL A 36 1.47 2.48 9.90
N THR A 37 2.11 3.12 8.93
CA THR A 37 1.44 3.84 7.84
C THR A 37 1.86 3.22 6.52
N ILE A 38 0.89 2.70 5.78
CA ILE A 38 1.08 2.23 4.42
C ILE A 38 0.89 3.43 3.50
N LEU A 39 1.93 3.78 2.76
CA LEU A 39 1.89 4.83 1.74
C LEU A 39 1.73 4.16 0.39
N SER A 40 0.65 4.47 -0.33
CA SER A 40 0.34 3.86 -1.61
C SER A 40 -0.08 4.85 -2.69
N GLY A 41 0.15 4.51 -3.95
CA GLY A 41 -0.59 5.12 -5.07
C GLY A 41 -2.05 4.69 -5.03
N ARG A 42 -2.92 5.51 -5.64
CA ARG A 42 -4.35 5.20 -5.78
C ARG A 42 -4.54 3.88 -6.54
N PRO A 43 -5.60 3.13 -6.25
CA PRO A 43 -5.96 1.94 -7.01
C PRO A 43 -6.23 2.31 -8.47
N HIS A 44 -5.38 1.83 -9.37
CA HIS A 44 -5.60 1.87 -10.81
C HIS A 44 -5.27 0.50 -11.37
N GLY A 45 -6.26 -0.18 -11.94
CA GLY A 45 -6.13 -1.54 -12.45
C GLY A 45 -7.47 -2.25 -12.59
N LYS A 46 -7.48 -3.33 -13.38
CA LYS A 46 -8.65 -4.22 -13.56
C LYS A 46 -8.85 -5.15 -12.36
N GLU A 47 -7.84 -5.26 -11.52
CA GLU A 47 -7.77 -6.12 -10.34
C GLU A 47 -8.66 -5.61 -9.20
N GLY A 48 -9.06 -4.32 -9.22
CA GLY A 48 -9.84 -3.69 -8.17
C GLY A 48 -8.98 -3.22 -6.99
N GLU A 49 -9.60 -2.48 -6.06
CA GLU A 49 -8.96 -1.95 -4.86
C GLU A 49 -8.87 -3.02 -3.76
N LEU A 50 -7.73 -3.13 -3.08
CA LEU A 50 -7.60 -4.01 -1.92
C LEU A 50 -8.29 -3.37 -0.70
N ARG A 51 -8.84 -4.19 0.20
CA ARG A 51 -9.44 -3.68 1.44
C ARG A 51 -8.46 -2.78 2.24
N PRO A 52 -8.96 -1.78 2.98
CA PRO A 52 -8.12 -1.04 3.91
C PRO A 52 -7.71 -1.91 5.13
N PRO A 53 -6.74 -1.44 5.94
CA PRO A 53 -6.43 -2.03 7.24
C PRO A 53 -7.64 -2.09 8.17
N ALA A 54 -7.68 -3.10 9.04
CA ALA A 54 -8.71 -3.24 10.06
C ALA A 54 -8.70 -2.04 11.03
N ALA A 55 -9.88 -1.62 11.49
CA ALA A 55 -10.05 -0.42 12.33
C ALA A 55 -9.37 -0.53 13.70
N ASP A 56 -9.18 -1.76 14.20
CA ASP A 56 -8.52 -2.08 15.46
C ASP A 56 -6.98 -2.21 15.33
N ALA A 57 -6.46 -2.27 14.10
CA ALA A 57 -5.03 -2.30 13.86
C ALA A 57 -4.42 -0.91 14.06
N ARG A 58 -3.20 -0.85 14.62
CA ARG A 58 -2.36 0.37 14.65
C ARG A 58 -1.76 0.67 13.26
N THR A 59 -2.54 0.43 12.21
CA THR A 59 -2.12 0.47 10.81
C THR A 59 -3.06 1.38 10.03
N ARG A 60 -2.50 2.33 9.29
CA ARG A 60 -3.26 3.27 8.44
C ARG A 60 -2.83 3.13 6.99
N LEU A 61 -3.71 3.48 6.08
CA LEU A 61 -3.43 3.57 4.65
C LEU A 61 -3.60 5.02 4.21
N GLU A 62 -2.57 5.56 3.56
CA GLU A 62 -2.60 6.91 2.99
C GLU A 62 -2.21 6.87 1.52
N TYR A 63 -2.98 7.61 0.72
CA TYR A 63 -2.76 7.72 -0.71
C TYR A 63 -1.86 8.90 -1.05
N ILE A 64 -0.73 8.61 -1.69
CA ILE A 64 0.21 9.59 -2.21
C ILE A 64 0.05 9.64 -3.74
N PRO A 65 -0.49 10.73 -4.32
CA PRO A 65 -0.75 10.82 -5.76
C PRO A 65 0.48 10.52 -6.62
N PHE A 66 1.67 10.92 -6.17
CA PHE A 66 2.94 10.72 -6.88
C PHE A 66 3.44 9.26 -6.88
N LEU A 67 2.82 8.35 -6.12
CA LEU A 67 3.12 6.92 -6.17
C LEU A 67 2.32 6.20 -7.27
N SER A 68 1.23 6.80 -7.75
CA SER A 68 0.53 6.29 -8.94
C SER A 68 1.40 6.51 -10.16
N ARG A 69 1.77 5.43 -10.84
CA ARG A 69 2.49 5.52 -12.12
C ARG A 69 1.57 6.11 -13.18
N GLU A 70 2.00 7.18 -13.85
CA GLU A 70 1.35 7.63 -15.08
C GLU A 70 1.47 6.53 -16.14
N VAL A 71 0.33 6.09 -16.70
CA VAL A 71 0.34 5.25 -17.90
C VAL A 71 0.75 6.13 -19.07
N SER A 72 1.86 5.81 -19.71
CA SER A 72 2.41 6.59 -20.83
C SER A 72 2.57 5.66 -22.02
N PRO A 73 1.62 5.66 -22.98
CA PRO A 73 1.64 4.72 -24.10
C PRO A 73 2.98 4.68 -24.85
N TRP A 74 3.59 5.85 -25.05
CA TRP A 74 4.89 5.98 -25.73
C TRP A 74 6.06 5.44 -24.91
N ARG A 75 6.15 5.81 -23.63
CA ARG A 75 7.25 5.33 -22.76
C ARG A 75 7.10 3.84 -22.46
N ASP A 76 5.87 3.36 -22.35
CA ASP A 76 5.53 1.96 -22.12
C ASP A 76 5.87 1.10 -23.33
N ALA A 77 5.63 1.61 -24.55
CA ALA A 77 6.02 0.95 -25.79
C ALA A 77 7.54 0.90 -26.01
N LEU A 78 8.29 1.90 -25.54
CA LEU A 78 9.76 1.92 -25.64
C LEU A 78 10.46 1.01 -24.61
N ALA A 79 9.77 0.65 -23.52
CA ALA A 79 10.31 -0.20 -22.45
C ALA A 79 10.03 -1.70 -22.67
N PHE A 80 9.27 -2.04 -23.71
CA PHE A 80 8.96 -3.41 -24.15
C PHE A 80 9.83 -3.80 -25.34
#